data_AF-A0AAD5TQ21-F1
#
_entry.id   AF-A0AAD5TQ21-F1
#
_cell.length_a   1.000
_cell.length_b   1.000
_cell.length_c   1.000
_cell.angle_alpha   90.00
_cell.angle_beta   90.00
_cell.angle_gamma   90.00
#
_symmetry.space_group_name_H-M   'P 1'
#
loop_
_entity.id
_entity.type
_entity.pdbx_description
1 polymer ?
#
loop_
_entity_poly.entity_id
_entity_poly.type
_entity_poly.pdbx_seq_one_letter_code
_entity_poly.pdbx_strand_id
1 'polypeptide(L)'
;MAPPASLPPRQVSLFVSLLLLVLSFLPFHVSHLLRRALSYLPPDYRLPGTVTLVGAGPGDPNLLTIAAHSALRTADVVISDLLVPTSITRLTRGTLLLLPRHTRPTSDAAQSDANAWMIAHALKGLRVVRLKGGDPFVFGRGGEELLYLRKRGVEPTVVPGISSCVAAGSTALVPLTHRGLADQFLVVTGRGRGGRAPHLPPFNPRRTLVIMMGMARLPGIVDALLREAAYPPRTPVAVVERATWSDQRVVTGTLEDIVSIVTAEGVGNPAVVYIGSVVLALRGGLDEELLAQLANDADEGIEVGEEQRQQHSAKVATH
;
A
#
# COMPACT_ATOMS: atom_id res chain seq x y z
N MET A 1 -31.42 0.42 -17.66
CA MET A 1 -30.71 -0.87 -17.72
C MET A 1 -30.69 -1.44 -16.31
N ALA A 2 -31.42 -2.53 -16.06
CA ALA A 2 -31.37 -3.23 -14.78
C ALA A 2 -29.94 -3.75 -14.54
N PRO A 3 -29.42 -3.73 -13.30
CA PRO A 3 -28.16 -4.40 -12.99
C PRO A 3 -28.29 -5.89 -13.37
N PRO A 4 -27.25 -6.54 -13.91
CA PRO A 4 -27.29 -7.97 -14.13
C PRO A 4 -27.62 -8.65 -12.81
N ALA A 5 -28.61 -9.54 -12.84
CA ALA A 5 -29.00 -10.34 -11.70
C ALA A 5 -27.75 -10.95 -11.06
N SER A 6 -27.59 -10.76 -9.75
CA SER A 6 -26.56 -11.47 -8.99
C SER A 6 -26.68 -12.96 -9.30
N LEU A 7 -25.62 -13.54 -9.86
CA LEU A 7 -25.58 -14.98 -10.09
C LEU A 7 -25.85 -15.67 -8.75
N PRO A 8 -26.83 -16.60 -8.67
CA PRO A 8 -27.04 -17.35 -7.45
C PRO A 8 -25.72 -18.07 -7.08
N PRO A 9 -25.43 -18.29 -5.78
CA PRO A 9 -24.30 -19.13 -5.40
C PRO A 9 -24.46 -20.46 -6.12
N ARG A 10 -23.59 -20.73 -7.11
CA ARG A 10 -23.61 -22.00 -7.84
C ARG A 10 -23.39 -23.09 -6.80
N GLN A 11 -24.41 -23.88 -6.50
CA GLN A 11 -24.20 -25.16 -5.81
C GLN A 11 -23.22 -25.94 -6.68
N VAL A 12 -22.00 -26.11 -6.17
CA VAL A 12 -20.96 -26.84 -6.87
C VAL A 12 -21.42 -28.30 -6.88
N SER A 13 -21.77 -28.80 -8.07
CA SER A 13 -22.19 -30.20 -8.23
C SER A 13 -21.14 -31.13 -7.60
N LEU A 14 -21.59 -32.26 -7.03
CA LEU A 14 -20.71 -33.29 -6.45
C LEU A 14 -19.58 -33.68 -7.41
N PHE A 15 -19.87 -33.72 -8.71
CA PHE A 15 -18.89 -33.97 -9.76
C PHE A 15 -17.78 -32.91 -9.81
N VAL A 16 -18.15 -31.63 -9.74
CA VAL A 16 -17.18 -30.52 -9.76
C VAL A 16 -16.36 -30.51 -8.48
N SER A 17 -16.97 -30.81 -7.33
CA SER A 17 -16.27 -30.95 -6.05
C SER A 17 -15.24 -32.10 -6.08
N LEU A 18 -15.63 -33.25 -6.62
CA LEU A 18 -14.73 -34.39 -6.82
C LEU A 18 -13.59 -34.04 -7.79
N LEU A 19 -13.89 -33.35 -8.88
CA LEU A 19 -12.88 -32.91 -9.85
C LEU A 19 -11.89 -31.92 -9.22
N LEU A 20 -12.36 -30.96 -8.42
CA LEU A 20 -11.49 -30.04 -7.67
C LEU A 20 -10.61 -30.77 -6.66
N LEU A 21 -11.15 -31.79 -5.99
CA LEU A 21 -10.40 -32.66 -5.09
C LEU A 21 -9.31 -33.44 -5.84
N VAL A 22 -9.63 -34.05 -6.98
CA VAL A 22 -8.62 -34.74 -7.81
C VAL A 22 -7.53 -33.77 -8.27
N LEU A 23 -7.91 -32.58 -8.74
CA LEU A 23 -6.96 -31.56 -9.17
C LEU A 23 -6.03 -31.08 -8.06
N SER A 24 -6.43 -31.15 -6.78
CA SER A 24 -5.59 -30.70 -5.66
C SER A 24 -4.44 -31.67 -5.35
N PHE A 25 -4.56 -32.94 -5.74
CA PHE A 25 -3.48 -33.94 -5.61
C PHE A 25 -2.51 -33.94 -6.79
N LEU A 26 -2.82 -33.25 -7.89
CA LEU A 26 -1.96 -33.22 -9.08
C LEU A 26 -0.83 -32.17 -8.96
N PRO A 27 0.34 -32.43 -9.57
CA PRO A 27 1.39 -31.42 -9.71
C PRO A 27 0.86 -30.13 -10.36
N PHE A 28 1.36 -28.98 -9.92
CA PHE A 28 0.87 -27.66 -10.39
C PHE A 28 0.77 -27.55 -11.91
N HIS A 29 1.78 -28.00 -12.66
CA HIS A 29 1.79 -27.87 -14.12
C HIS A 29 0.65 -28.66 -14.77
N VAL A 30 0.32 -29.85 -14.23
CA VAL A 30 -0.78 -30.69 -14.73
C VAL A 30 -2.12 -30.05 -14.38
N SER A 31 -2.32 -29.66 -13.13
CA SER A 31 -3.58 -29.02 -12.71
C SER A 31 -3.81 -27.68 -13.41
N HIS A 32 -2.75 -26.91 -13.66
CA HIS A 32 -2.78 -25.67 -14.44
C HIS A 32 -3.21 -25.90 -15.89
N LEU A 33 -2.60 -26.87 -16.57
CA LEU A 33 -2.95 -27.20 -17.96
C LEU A 33 -4.41 -27.67 -18.07
N LEU A 34 -4.86 -28.52 -17.15
CA LEU A 34 -6.26 -28.98 -17.10
C LEU A 34 -7.22 -27.81 -16.86
N ARG A 35 -6.95 -26.94 -15.90
CA ARG A 35 -7.77 -25.73 -15.66
C ARG A 35 -7.81 -24.83 -16.90
N ARG A 36 -6.69 -24.64 -17.59
CA ARG A 36 -6.64 -23.87 -18.85
C ARG A 36 -7.45 -24.54 -19.95
N ALA A 37 -7.36 -25.86 -20.13
CA ALA A 37 -8.17 -26.56 -21.12
C ALA A 37 -9.67 -26.42 -20.82
N LEU A 38 -10.06 -26.64 -19.56
CA LEU A 38 -11.45 -26.49 -19.11
C LEU A 38 -11.97 -25.05 -19.25
N SER A 39 -11.09 -24.05 -19.28
CA SER A 39 -11.47 -22.65 -19.46
C SER A 39 -12.09 -22.33 -20.83
N TYR A 40 -11.87 -23.17 -21.84
CA TYR A 40 -12.46 -23.06 -23.17
C TYR A 40 -13.85 -23.71 -23.28
N LEU A 41 -14.27 -24.49 -22.28
CA LEU A 41 -15.59 -25.11 -22.29
C LEU A 41 -16.73 -24.08 -22.11
N PRO A 42 -17.98 -24.44 -22.46
CA PRO A 42 -19.14 -23.61 -22.17
C PRO A 42 -19.28 -23.33 -20.66
N PRO A 43 -19.90 -22.19 -20.26
CA PRO A 43 -19.94 -21.74 -18.87
C PRO A 43 -20.44 -22.77 -17.84
N ASP A 44 -21.32 -23.68 -18.23
CA ASP A 44 -21.90 -24.70 -17.34
C ASP A 44 -20.93 -25.84 -17.00
N TYR A 45 -19.85 -25.99 -17.77
CA TYR A 45 -18.83 -27.01 -17.59
C TYR A 45 -17.51 -26.46 -17.03
N ARG A 46 -17.46 -25.15 -16.75
CA ARG A 46 -16.27 -24.52 -16.17
C ARG A 46 -16.21 -24.75 -14.67
N LEU A 47 -14.99 -24.97 -14.18
CA LEU A 47 -14.71 -24.95 -12.74
C LEU A 47 -15.04 -23.58 -12.15
N PRO A 48 -15.31 -23.49 -10.83
CA PRO A 48 -15.38 -22.21 -10.16
C PRO A 48 -13.98 -21.56 -10.16
N GLY A 49 -13.93 -20.30 -10.59
CA GLY A 49 -12.72 -19.49 -10.51
C GLY A 49 -12.60 -18.81 -9.15
N THR A 50 -11.40 -18.36 -8.83
CA THR A 50 -11.12 -17.64 -7.58
C THR A 50 -10.34 -16.37 -7.88
N VAL A 51 -10.49 -15.36 -7.02
CA VAL A 51 -9.67 -14.16 -7.05
C VAL A 51 -9.01 -13.99 -5.69
N THR A 52 -7.70 -13.77 -5.68
CA THR A 52 -6.92 -13.46 -4.48
C THR A 52 -6.27 -12.10 -4.68
N LEU A 53 -6.59 -11.12 -3.84
CA LEU A 53 -5.87 -9.85 -3.77
C LEU A 53 -4.62 -10.07 -2.93
N VAL A 54 -3.43 -9.90 -3.51
CA VAL A 54 -2.16 -10.24 -2.86
C VAL A 54 -1.28 -9.01 -2.75
N GLY A 55 -0.82 -8.70 -1.54
CA GLY A 55 0.25 -7.74 -1.31
C GLY A 55 1.61 -8.32 -1.69
N ALA A 56 2.30 -7.66 -2.62
CA ALA A 56 3.66 -7.99 -3.02
C ALA A 56 4.72 -7.49 -2.04
N GLY A 57 4.35 -6.65 -1.08
CA GLY A 57 5.33 -5.97 -0.24
C GLY A 57 6.03 -4.79 -0.95
N PRO A 58 7.04 -4.19 -0.31
CA PRO A 58 7.67 -2.94 -0.75
C PRO A 58 8.60 -3.09 -1.97
N GLY A 59 9.12 -4.30 -2.22
CA GLY A 59 9.88 -4.61 -3.43
C GLY A 59 10.85 -5.79 -3.32
N ASP A 60 11.47 -6.00 -2.16
CA ASP A 60 12.30 -7.19 -1.92
C ASP A 60 11.43 -8.47 -1.92
N PRO A 61 11.72 -9.47 -2.78
CA PRO A 61 11.05 -10.77 -2.75
C PRO A 61 11.07 -11.47 -1.38
N ASN A 62 12.08 -11.23 -0.54
CA ASN A 62 12.17 -11.82 0.80
C ASN A 62 11.13 -11.26 1.78
N LEU A 63 10.49 -10.14 1.43
CA LEU A 63 9.41 -9.53 2.20
C LEU A 63 8.02 -9.96 1.72
N LEU A 64 7.95 -10.90 0.77
CA LEU A 64 6.71 -11.61 0.48
C LEU A 64 6.32 -12.47 1.69
N THR A 65 5.04 -12.42 2.06
CA THR A 65 4.51 -13.40 3.00
C THR A 65 4.54 -14.79 2.38
N ILE A 66 4.61 -15.83 3.22
CA ILE A 66 4.52 -17.23 2.75
C ILE A 66 3.24 -17.44 1.94
N ALA A 67 2.13 -16.82 2.37
CA ALA A 67 0.86 -16.85 1.66
C ALA A 67 0.93 -16.17 0.28
N ALA A 68 1.58 -15.00 0.18
CA ALA A 68 1.75 -14.29 -1.09
C ALA A 68 2.60 -15.11 -2.07
N HIS A 69 3.72 -15.65 -1.59
CA HIS A 69 4.56 -16.55 -2.38
C HIS A 69 3.77 -17.78 -2.86
N SER A 70 3.03 -18.45 -1.97
CA SER A 70 2.20 -19.60 -2.33
C SER A 70 1.13 -19.24 -3.38
N ALA A 71 0.48 -18.09 -3.24
CA ALA A 71 -0.49 -17.60 -4.22
C ALA A 71 0.14 -17.39 -5.60
N LEU A 72 1.34 -16.79 -5.68
CA LEU A 72 2.07 -16.61 -6.94
C LEU A 72 2.49 -17.92 -7.60
N ARG A 73 2.84 -18.94 -6.80
CA ARG A 73 3.24 -20.27 -7.29
C ARG A 73 2.06 -21.13 -7.73
N THR A 74 0.84 -20.80 -7.29
CA THR A 74 -0.37 -21.55 -7.58
C THR A 74 -1.38 -20.81 -8.46
N ALA A 75 -1.13 -19.55 -8.81
CA ALA A 75 -1.98 -18.80 -9.73
C ALA A 75 -1.95 -19.37 -11.15
N ASP A 76 -3.11 -19.41 -11.79
CA ASP A 76 -3.20 -19.65 -13.24
C ASP A 76 -2.95 -18.36 -14.02
N VAL A 77 -3.37 -17.22 -13.46
CA VAL A 77 -3.17 -15.87 -14.01
C VAL A 77 -2.81 -14.90 -12.88
N VAL A 78 -1.77 -14.09 -13.07
CA VAL A 78 -1.38 -13.00 -12.19
C VAL A 78 -1.58 -11.66 -12.90
N ILE A 79 -2.40 -10.78 -12.34
CA ILE A 79 -2.62 -9.41 -12.81
C ILE A 79 -1.85 -8.47 -11.88
N SER A 80 -0.74 -7.92 -12.36
CA SER A 80 0.18 -7.13 -11.53
C SER A 80 0.07 -5.62 -11.77
N ASP A 81 0.22 -4.86 -10.69
CA ASP A 81 0.54 -3.44 -10.77
C ASP A 81 1.90 -3.21 -11.44
N LEU A 82 2.04 -2.02 -12.03
CA LEU A 82 3.27 -1.56 -12.67
C LEU A 82 4.43 -1.35 -11.69
N LEU A 83 4.13 -1.02 -10.44
CA LEU A 83 5.15 -0.71 -9.42
C LEU A 83 5.72 -1.96 -8.76
N VAL A 84 5.19 -3.15 -9.04
CA VAL A 84 5.73 -4.40 -8.50
C VAL A 84 7.02 -4.76 -9.25
N PRO A 85 8.16 -4.91 -8.56
CA PRO A 85 9.43 -5.23 -9.20
C PRO A 85 9.42 -6.53 -10.00
N THR A 86 10.25 -6.58 -11.04
CA THR A 86 10.43 -7.78 -11.85
C THR A 86 10.98 -8.97 -11.04
N SER A 87 11.76 -8.71 -9.99
CA SER A 87 12.24 -9.74 -9.06
C SER A 87 11.08 -10.51 -8.40
N ILE A 88 9.94 -9.87 -8.17
CA ILE A 88 8.72 -10.50 -7.64
C ILE A 88 7.90 -11.12 -8.76
N THR A 89 7.63 -10.38 -9.85
CA THR A 89 6.71 -10.88 -10.89
C THR A 89 7.23 -12.13 -11.59
N ARG A 90 8.56 -12.32 -11.67
CA ARG A 90 9.22 -13.55 -12.19
C ARG A 90 8.98 -14.80 -11.33
N LEU A 91 8.51 -14.67 -10.10
CA LEU A 91 8.15 -15.82 -9.26
C LEU A 91 6.86 -16.51 -9.70
N THR A 92 6.05 -15.80 -10.51
CA THR A 92 4.81 -16.31 -11.10
C THR A 92 5.07 -17.55 -11.95
N ARG A 93 4.27 -18.61 -11.76
CA ARG A 93 4.29 -19.79 -12.65
C ARG A 93 3.24 -19.75 -13.76
N GLY A 94 2.13 -19.05 -13.54
CA GLY A 94 1.04 -18.91 -14.51
C GLY A 94 1.27 -17.78 -15.52
N THR A 95 0.20 -17.35 -16.19
CA THR A 95 0.25 -16.21 -17.11
C THR A 95 0.37 -14.91 -16.34
N LEU A 96 1.40 -14.10 -16.62
CA LEU A 96 1.56 -12.77 -16.06
C LEU A 96 0.94 -11.72 -17.01
N LEU A 97 0.02 -10.92 -16.47
CA LEU A 97 -0.58 -9.75 -17.13
C LEU A 97 -0.13 -8.50 -16.37
N LEU A 98 0.63 -7.64 -17.03
CA LEU A 98 1.02 -6.34 -16.48
C LEU A 98 -0.04 -5.31 -16.87
N LEU A 99 -0.52 -4.54 -15.90
CA LEU A 99 -1.39 -3.41 -16.22
C LEU A 99 -0.62 -2.42 -17.12
N PRO A 100 -1.26 -1.87 -18.17
CA PRO A 100 -0.55 -1.09 -19.18
C PRO A 100 0.02 0.20 -18.60
N ARG A 101 1.25 0.54 -19.02
CA ARG A 101 2.04 1.66 -18.48
C ARG A 101 1.42 3.03 -18.80
N HIS A 102 0.94 3.25 -20.03
CA HIS A 102 0.54 4.59 -20.52
C HIS A 102 -0.43 4.64 -21.72
N THR A 103 -1.31 3.67 -21.93
CA THR A 103 -2.31 3.78 -23.04
C THR A 103 -3.62 4.45 -22.63
N ARG A 104 -3.78 4.86 -21.36
CA ARG A 104 -4.98 5.55 -20.87
C ARG A 104 -4.63 6.70 -19.91
N PRO A 105 -5.38 7.82 -19.95
CA PRO A 105 -4.97 9.09 -19.34
C PRO A 105 -5.01 9.12 -17.80
N THR A 106 -5.59 8.14 -17.12
CA THR A 106 -5.85 8.22 -15.66
C THR A 106 -5.69 6.88 -14.92
N SER A 107 -5.41 6.98 -13.61
CA SER A 107 -5.36 5.83 -12.68
C SER A 107 -6.68 5.03 -12.61
N ASP A 108 -7.81 5.68 -12.89
CA ASP A 108 -9.14 5.05 -12.88
C ASP A 108 -9.35 4.11 -14.07
N ALA A 109 -8.72 4.42 -15.21
CA ALA A 109 -8.79 3.59 -16.38
C ALA A 109 -8.02 2.27 -16.17
N ALA A 110 -6.82 2.31 -15.59
CA ALA A 110 -6.06 1.13 -15.22
C ALA A 110 -6.78 0.28 -14.15
N GLN A 111 -7.44 0.93 -13.19
CA GLN A 111 -8.27 0.25 -12.20
C GLN A 111 -9.45 -0.51 -12.85
N SER A 112 -10.08 0.11 -13.85
CA SER A 112 -11.19 -0.50 -14.59
C SER A 112 -10.73 -1.70 -15.41
N ASP A 113 -9.54 -1.64 -16.00
CA ASP A 113 -8.95 -2.78 -16.72
C ASP A 113 -8.62 -3.93 -15.77
N ALA A 114 -7.99 -3.66 -14.63
CA ALA A 114 -7.72 -4.68 -13.61
C ALA A 114 -9.01 -5.40 -13.18
N ASN A 115 -10.06 -4.61 -12.92
CA ASN A 115 -11.38 -5.11 -12.55
C ASN A 115 -11.99 -6.01 -13.64
N ALA A 116 -11.96 -5.56 -14.90
CA ALA A 116 -12.48 -6.32 -16.03
C ALA A 116 -11.68 -7.63 -16.23
N TRP A 117 -10.35 -7.56 -16.14
CA TRP A 117 -9.48 -8.72 -16.31
C TRP A 117 -9.69 -9.75 -15.21
N MET A 118 -9.81 -9.33 -13.95
CA MET A 118 -10.06 -10.26 -12.84
C MET A 118 -11.35 -11.04 -13.06
N ILE A 119 -12.44 -10.36 -13.38
CA ILE A 119 -13.73 -11.02 -13.65
C ILE A 119 -13.65 -11.94 -14.87
N ALA A 120 -13.07 -11.46 -15.97
CA ALA A 120 -12.98 -12.25 -17.20
C ALA A 120 -12.24 -13.59 -17.00
N HIS A 121 -11.19 -13.60 -16.18
CA HIS A 121 -10.44 -14.82 -15.88
C HIS A 121 -11.08 -15.66 -14.78
N ALA A 122 -11.72 -15.05 -13.78
CA ALA A 122 -12.47 -15.79 -12.76
C ALA A 122 -13.67 -16.54 -13.38
N LEU A 123 -14.42 -15.91 -14.30
CA LEU A 123 -15.53 -16.55 -15.03
C LEU A 123 -15.09 -17.64 -16.01
N LYS A 124 -13.78 -17.76 -16.23
CA LYS A 124 -13.15 -18.86 -16.99
C LYS A 124 -12.75 -20.04 -16.08
N GLY A 125 -13.01 -19.97 -14.78
CA GLY A 125 -12.64 -21.03 -13.83
C GLY A 125 -11.18 -21.03 -13.38
N LEU A 126 -10.47 -19.93 -13.64
CA LEU A 126 -9.05 -19.80 -13.33
C LEU A 126 -8.84 -19.27 -11.91
N ARG A 127 -7.70 -19.63 -11.32
CA ARG A 127 -7.17 -19.02 -10.10
C ARG A 127 -6.45 -17.74 -10.44
N VAL A 128 -7.09 -16.62 -10.12
CA VAL A 128 -6.59 -15.28 -10.43
C VAL A 128 -5.93 -14.68 -9.20
N VAL A 129 -4.70 -14.22 -9.35
CA VAL A 129 -4.03 -13.37 -8.36
C VAL A 129 -4.00 -11.95 -8.89
N ARG A 130 -4.46 -11.01 -8.07
CA ARG A 130 -4.30 -9.58 -8.28
C ARG A 130 -3.15 -9.11 -7.40
N LEU A 131 -1.98 -8.94 -8.00
CA LEU A 131 -0.74 -8.60 -7.31
C LEU A 131 -0.57 -7.09 -7.21
N LYS A 132 -0.50 -6.58 -5.99
CA LYS A 132 -0.48 -5.15 -5.67
C LYS A 132 0.78 -4.79 -4.90
N GLY A 133 1.40 -3.65 -5.20
CA GLY A 133 2.57 -3.19 -4.44
C GLY A 133 2.21 -2.88 -2.98
N GLY A 134 3.08 -3.21 -2.05
CA GLY A 134 2.83 -3.06 -0.61
C GLY A 134 1.71 -3.98 -0.12
N ASP A 135 0.71 -3.36 0.51
CA ASP A 135 -0.50 -4.04 1.00
C ASP A 135 -1.74 -3.66 0.16
N PRO A 136 -2.66 -4.60 -0.15
CA PRO A 136 -3.85 -4.30 -0.95
C PRO A 136 -4.73 -3.17 -0.41
N PHE A 137 -4.79 -2.99 0.91
CA PHE A 137 -5.71 -2.07 1.59
C PHE A 137 -5.04 -0.78 2.08
N VAL A 138 -3.71 -0.67 2.02
CA VAL A 138 -3.00 0.58 2.32
C VAL A 138 -2.78 1.38 1.04
N PHE A 139 -3.71 2.31 0.75
CA PHE A 139 -3.74 3.13 -0.47
C PHE A 139 -3.67 2.37 -1.81
N GLY A 140 -3.86 1.05 -1.79
CA GLY A 140 -3.84 0.20 -2.98
C GLY A 140 -5.18 0.14 -3.72
N ARG A 141 -6.26 0.75 -3.23
CA ARG A 141 -7.64 0.61 -3.76
C ARG A 141 -8.20 -0.82 -3.73
N GLY A 142 -7.61 -1.74 -2.96
CA GLY A 142 -8.09 -3.13 -2.87
C GLY A 142 -9.53 -3.25 -2.37
N GLY A 143 -10.00 -2.31 -1.53
CA GLY A 143 -11.40 -2.28 -1.10
C GLY A 143 -12.38 -2.03 -2.25
N GLU A 144 -12.02 -1.16 -3.21
CA GLU A 144 -12.83 -0.92 -4.41
C GLU A 144 -12.88 -2.16 -5.31
N GLU A 145 -11.73 -2.82 -5.50
CA GLU A 145 -11.60 -4.07 -6.25
C GLU A 145 -12.47 -5.17 -5.63
N LEU A 146 -12.40 -5.33 -4.31
CA LEU A 146 -13.19 -6.31 -3.57
C LEU A 146 -14.70 -6.07 -3.74
N LEU A 147 -15.17 -4.83 -3.57
CA LEU A 147 -16.58 -4.49 -3.75
C LEU A 147 -17.03 -4.69 -5.21
N TYR A 148 -16.16 -4.41 -6.17
CA TYR A 148 -16.44 -4.64 -7.59
C TYR A 148 -16.66 -6.13 -7.90
N LEU A 149 -15.83 -7.01 -7.32
CA LEU A 149 -15.91 -8.46 -7.48
C LEU A 149 -17.17 -9.04 -6.81
N ARG A 150 -17.44 -8.63 -5.57
CA ARG A 150 -18.64 -9.08 -4.83
C ARG A 150 -19.93 -8.76 -5.55
N LYS A 151 -20.04 -7.55 -6.13
CA LYS A 151 -21.19 -7.15 -6.96
C LYS A 151 -21.44 -8.05 -8.17
N ARG A 152 -20.47 -8.89 -8.54
CA ARG A 152 -20.53 -9.83 -9.68
C ARG A 152 -20.51 -11.30 -9.24
N GLY A 153 -20.74 -11.57 -7.96
CA GLY A 153 -20.82 -12.93 -7.42
C GLY A 153 -19.46 -13.61 -7.25
N VAL A 154 -18.36 -12.86 -7.25
CA VAL A 154 -17.03 -13.39 -6.95
C VAL A 154 -16.61 -12.90 -5.58
N GLU A 155 -16.42 -13.82 -4.63
CA GLU A 155 -15.89 -13.50 -3.30
C GLU A 155 -14.37 -13.63 -3.32
N PRO A 156 -13.61 -12.53 -3.26
CA PRO A 156 -12.16 -12.59 -3.27
C PRO A 156 -11.60 -12.92 -1.89
N THR A 157 -10.46 -13.60 -1.87
CA THR A 157 -9.62 -13.69 -0.66
C THR A 157 -8.60 -12.56 -0.67
N VAL A 158 -8.10 -12.19 0.51
CA VAL A 158 -7.09 -11.13 0.64
C VAL A 158 -5.90 -11.68 1.41
N VAL A 159 -4.72 -11.54 0.79
CA VAL A 159 -3.44 -11.86 1.40
C VAL A 159 -2.72 -10.53 1.68
N PRO A 160 -2.52 -10.17 2.97
CA PRO A 160 -1.85 -8.93 3.31
C PRO A 160 -0.38 -8.95 2.88
N GLY A 161 0.15 -7.75 2.65
CA GLY A 161 1.55 -7.52 2.34
C GLY A 161 2.19 -6.55 3.32
N ILE A 162 3.52 -6.52 3.36
CA ILE A 162 4.23 -5.50 4.14
C ILE A 162 4.10 -4.16 3.41
N SER A 163 3.39 -3.20 4.02
CA SER A 163 3.22 -1.88 3.41
C SER A 163 4.54 -1.10 3.38
N SER A 164 4.77 -0.31 2.32
CA SER A 164 5.97 0.52 2.20
C SER A 164 6.05 1.59 3.29
N CYS A 165 4.92 2.04 3.87
CA CYS A 165 4.95 2.96 5.01
C CYS A 165 5.64 2.38 6.25
N VAL A 166 5.71 1.06 6.39
CA VAL A 166 6.39 0.37 7.50
C VAL A 166 7.79 -0.09 7.09
N ALA A 167 7.89 -0.75 5.93
CA ALA A 167 9.16 -1.31 5.49
C ALA A 167 10.22 -0.25 5.21
N ALA A 168 9.84 0.88 4.60
CA ALA A 168 10.79 1.93 4.25
C ALA A 168 11.43 2.56 5.48
N GLY A 169 10.68 2.73 6.57
CA GLY A 169 11.22 3.17 7.86
C GLY A 169 12.21 2.16 8.42
N SER A 170 11.84 0.87 8.42
CA SER A 170 12.70 -0.20 8.93
C SER A 170 14.03 -0.29 8.19
N THR A 171 14.04 -0.24 6.86
CA THR A 171 15.27 -0.29 6.06
C THR A 171 16.06 1.01 6.01
N ALA A 172 15.44 2.13 6.41
CA ALA A 172 16.11 3.41 6.52
C ALA A 172 16.61 3.71 7.93
N LEU A 173 16.39 2.81 8.89
CA LEU A 173 16.62 3.04 10.33
C LEU A 173 15.83 4.25 10.84
N VAL A 174 14.56 4.33 10.46
CA VAL A 174 13.59 5.31 10.96
C VAL A 174 12.43 4.52 11.57
N PRO A 175 12.45 4.28 12.90
CA PRO A 175 11.36 3.57 13.56
C PRO A 175 10.08 4.41 13.48
N LEU A 176 8.92 3.76 13.29
CA LEU A 176 7.65 4.50 13.20
C LEU A 176 7.18 5.05 14.55
N THR A 177 7.55 4.34 15.62
CA THR A 177 7.29 4.69 17.00
C THR A 177 8.57 4.52 17.80
N HIS A 178 8.73 5.31 18.84
CA HIS A 178 9.86 5.21 19.76
C HIS A 178 9.41 5.79 21.10
N ARG A 179 9.68 5.08 22.20
CA ARG A 179 9.33 5.58 23.55
C ARG A 179 10.01 6.94 23.77
N GLY A 180 9.26 7.92 24.25
CA GLY A 180 9.75 9.30 24.42
C GLY A 180 9.65 10.17 23.16
N LEU A 181 9.84 9.64 21.95
CA LEU A 181 9.83 10.45 20.73
C LEU A 181 8.50 10.40 19.96
N ALA A 182 7.90 9.21 19.84
CA ALA A 182 6.62 9.04 19.16
C ALA A 182 5.84 7.83 19.66
N ASP A 183 4.66 8.07 20.23
CA ASP A 183 3.70 7.05 20.66
C ASP A 183 2.62 6.75 19.60
N GLN A 184 2.60 7.53 18.53
CA GLN A 184 1.65 7.39 17.44
C GLN A 184 2.31 7.66 16.10
N PHE A 185 1.74 7.08 15.04
CA PHE A 185 2.07 7.45 13.68
C PHE A 185 0.80 7.58 12.84
N LEU A 186 0.82 8.48 11.87
CA LEU A 186 -0.28 8.67 10.93
C LEU A 186 0.23 8.52 9.51
N VAL A 187 -0.45 7.70 8.72
CA VAL A 187 -0.12 7.54 7.30
C VAL A 187 -1.15 8.29 6.46
N VAL A 188 -0.68 9.20 5.61
CA VAL A 188 -1.52 9.98 4.69
C VAL A 188 -1.04 9.82 3.25
N THR A 189 -1.92 10.13 2.29
CA THR A 189 -1.57 10.21 0.87
C THR A 189 -1.29 11.66 0.47
N GLY A 190 -0.26 11.90 -0.32
CA GLY A 190 0.00 13.20 -0.95
C GLY A 190 -0.94 13.52 -2.12
N ARG A 191 -1.72 12.54 -2.59
CA ARG A 191 -2.73 12.70 -3.65
C ARG A 191 -4.14 12.60 -3.08
N GLY A 192 -4.86 13.72 -3.03
CA GLY A 192 -6.30 13.75 -2.81
C GLY A 192 -7.08 13.39 -4.10
N ARG A 193 -8.35 13.04 -3.93
CA ARG A 193 -9.27 12.76 -5.05
C ARG A 193 -9.36 13.99 -5.98
N GLY A 194 -9.24 13.77 -7.29
CA GLY A 194 -9.27 14.85 -8.29
C GLY A 194 -8.08 15.82 -8.19
N GLY A 195 -6.96 15.41 -7.58
CA GLY A 195 -5.78 16.26 -7.45
C GLY A 195 -5.85 17.29 -6.31
N ARG A 196 -6.88 17.24 -5.44
CA ARG A 196 -6.95 18.13 -4.26
C ARG A 196 -5.77 17.90 -3.30
N ALA A 197 -5.36 18.95 -2.59
CA ALA A 197 -4.39 18.82 -1.52
C ALA A 197 -4.96 17.90 -0.43
N PRO A 198 -4.14 17.01 0.17
CA PRO A 198 -4.58 16.25 1.32
C PRO A 198 -4.80 17.17 2.52
N HIS A 199 -5.75 16.83 3.38
CA HIS A 199 -5.87 17.47 4.68
C HIS A 199 -4.74 16.94 5.59
N LEU A 200 -3.78 17.80 5.89
CA LEU A 200 -2.62 17.44 6.71
C LEU A 200 -2.96 17.67 8.19
N PRO A 201 -2.57 16.75 9.10
CA PRO A 201 -2.91 16.88 10.51
C PRO A 201 -2.11 18.03 11.15
N PRO A 202 -2.66 18.80 12.10
CA PRO A 202 -1.93 19.83 12.83
C PRO A 202 -0.78 19.21 13.63
N PHE A 203 0.32 19.93 13.82
CA PHE A 203 1.54 19.45 14.47
C PHE A 203 1.26 18.74 15.81
N ASN A 204 1.98 17.65 16.02
CA ASN A 204 2.03 16.93 17.28
C ASN A 204 3.47 16.41 17.44
N PRO A 205 4.20 16.81 18.50
CA PRO A 205 5.60 16.43 18.68
C PRO A 205 5.80 14.93 18.88
N ARG A 206 4.76 14.21 19.33
CA ARG A 206 4.76 12.75 19.59
C ARG A 206 4.29 11.91 18.42
N ARG A 207 4.12 12.50 17.24
CA ARG A 207 3.63 11.80 16.06
C ARG A 207 4.65 11.72 14.95
N THR A 208 4.86 10.50 14.45
CA THR A 208 5.49 10.29 13.15
C THR A 208 4.45 10.46 12.04
N LEU A 209 4.59 11.47 11.21
CA LEU A 209 3.77 11.63 10.01
C LEU A 209 4.44 10.92 8.84
N VAL A 210 3.73 9.98 8.22
CA VAL A 210 4.18 9.23 7.05
C VAL A 210 3.37 9.65 5.83
N ILE A 211 4.01 10.15 4.79
CA ILE A 211 3.37 10.60 3.56
C ILE A 211 3.73 9.66 2.41
N MET A 212 2.72 9.00 1.86
CA MET A 212 2.83 8.14 0.68
C MET A 212 2.37 8.89 -0.56
N MET A 213 2.93 8.56 -1.74
CA MET A 213 2.55 9.19 -3.03
C MET A 213 2.68 10.73 -3.04
N GLY A 214 3.61 11.28 -2.26
CA GLY A 214 3.77 12.72 -2.04
C GLY A 214 4.81 13.42 -2.92
N MET A 215 5.76 12.69 -3.52
CA MET A 215 6.97 13.31 -4.11
C MET A 215 6.70 14.42 -5.12
N ALA A 216 5.78 14.22 -6.06
CA ALA A 216 5.46 15.22 -7.07
C ALA A 216 4.84 16.52 -6.48
N ARG A 217 4.40 16.48 -5.22
CA ARG A 217 3.75 17.59 -4.51
C ARG A 217 4.49 17.95 -3.23
N LEU A 218 5.69 17.41 -3.03
CA LEU A 218 6.46 17.61 -1.81
C LEU A 218 6.62 19.10 -1.46
N PRO A 219 6.90 20.03 -2.41
CA PRO A 219 6.98 21.46 -2.09
C PRO A 219 5.69 22.02 -1.49
N GLY A 220 4.53 21.70 -2.08
CA GLY A 220 3.24 22.18 -1.58
C GLY A 220 2.81 21.51 -0.28
N ILE A 221 3.20 20.25 -0.08
CA ILE A 221 2.98 19.55 1.20
C ILE A 221 3.80 20.21 2.31
N VAL A 222 5.09 20.50 2.06
CA VAL A 222 5.96 21.19 3.03
C VAL A 222 5.42 22.57 3.35
N ASP A 223 5.00 23.35 2.35
CA ASP A 223 4.41 24.67 2.57
C ASP A 223 3.17 24.61 3.48
N ALA A 224 2.25 23.68 3.20
CA ALA A 224 1.06 23.47 4.02
C ALA A 224 1.39 22.99 5.45
N LEU A 225 2.42 22.14 5.61
CA LEU A 225 2.86 21.71 6.94
C LEU A 225 3.37 22.88 7.79
N LEU A 226 4.16 23.76 7.17
CA LEU A 226 4.76 24.92 7.84
C LEU A 226 3.72 26.00 8.16
N ARG A 227 2.85 26.32 7.19
CA ARG A 227 1.95 27.49 7.29
C ARG A 227 0.59 27.18 7.90
N GLU A 228 0.02 26.02 7.58
CA GLU A 228 -1.36 25.68 7.97
C GLU A 228 -1.39 24.68 9.13
N ALA A 229 -0.54 23.65 9.07
CA ALA A 229 -0.50 22.62 10.10
C ALA A 229 0.45 22.94 11.27
N ALA A 230 1.11 24.11 11.25
CA ALA A 230 1.98 24.62 12.31
C ALA A 230 3.16 23.72 12.71
N TYR A 231 3.78 23.03 11.76
CA TYR A 231 5.01 22.27 12.01
C TYR A 231 6.21 23.22 12.15
N PRO A 232 7.10 23.02 13.14
CA PRO A 232 8.36 23.75 13.23
C PRO A 232 9.24 23.54 11.98
N PRO A 233 9.92 24.59 11.46
CA PRO A 233 10.77 24.48 10.26
C PRO A 233 11.88 23.43 10.35
N ARG A 234 12.46 23.29 11.54
CA ARG A 234 13.54 22.32 11.83
C ARG A 234 13.02 20.90 12.09
N THR A 235 11.73 20.62 11.90
CA THR A 235 11.20 19.26 12.11
C THR A 235 11.94 18.28 11.19
N PRO A 236 12.54 17.20 11.74
CA PRO A 236 13.29 16.23 10.95
C PRO A 236 12.45 15.53 9.88
N VAL A 237 13.05 15.31 8.72
CA VAL A 237 12.44 14.62 7.58
C VAL A 237 13.38 13.59 7.00
N ALA A 238 12.86 12.40 6.70
CA ALA A 238 13.54 11.39 5.88
C ALA A 238 12.69 11.04 4.65
N VAL A 239 13.32 10.93 3.49
CA VAL A 239 12.69 10.44 2.26
C VAL A 239 13.40 9.17 1.85
N VAL A 240 12.63 8.09 1.76
CA VAL A 240 13.11 6.75 1.41
C VAL A 240 12.56 6.37 0.05
N GLU A 241 13.42 6.35 -0.96
CA GLU A 241 13.08 6.00 -2.33
C GLU A 241 13.43 4.55 -2.62
N ARG A 242 12.53 3.87 -3.36
CA ARG A 242 12.67 2.45 -3.75
C ARG A 242 13.03 1.58 -2.55
N ALA A 243 12.28 1.77 -1.46
CA ALA A 243 12.47 1.04 -0.22
C ALA A 243 12.58 -0.47 -0.46
N THR A 244 13.59 -1.11 0.10
CA THR A 244 13.93 -2.55 -0.01
C THR A 244 14.43 -3.00 -1.38
N TRP A 245 14.53 -2.11 -2.36
CA TRP A 245 15.13 -2.45 -3.65
C TRP A 245 16.66 -2.37 -3.51
N SER A 246 17.39 -3.03 -4.42
CA SER A 246 18.85 -3.02 -4.43
C SER A 246 19.46 -1.63 -4.55
N ASP A 247 18.71 -0.68 -5.11
CA ASP A 247 19.08 0.71 -5.34
C ASP A 247 18.27 1.70 -4.48
N GLN A 248 17.87 1.26 -3.28
CA GLN A 248 17.24 2.11 -2.27
C GLN A 248 18.11 3.34 -1.98
N ARG A 249 17.48 4.52 -1.92
CA ARG A 249 18.13 5.77 -1.49
C ARG A 249 17.41 6.34 -0.29
N VAL A 250 18.17 6.90 0.65
CA VAL A 250 17.62 7.64 1.78
C VAL A 250 18.26 9.01 1.85
N VAL A 251 17.45 10.05 1.80
CA VAL A 251 17.88 11.42 2.05
C VAL A 251 17.20 11.95 3.31
N THR A 252 17.93 12.74 4.07
CA THR A 252 17.45 13.33 5.33
C THR A 252 17.68 14.83 5.31
N GLY A 253 16.84 15.54 6.05
CA GLY A 253 16.90 16.98 6.22
C GLY A 253 15.87 17.41 7.25
N THR A 254 15.38 18.62 7.09
CA THR A 254 14.29 19.22 7.87
C THR A 254 13.19 19.72 6.93
N LEU A 255 12.05 20.18 7.47
CA LEU A 255 11.01 20.77 6.61
C LEU A 255 11.52 22.01 5.85
N GLU A 256 12.50 22.75 6.37
CA GLU A 256 13.01 23.95 5.72
C GLU A 256 13.91 23.67 4.50
N ASP A 257 14.57 22.51 4.43
CA ASP A 257 15.58 22.20 3.40
C ASP A 257 15.27 20.96 2.54
N ILE A 258 14.36 20.07 2.96
CA ILE A 258 14.22 18.74 2.34
C ILE A 258 13.85 18.80 0.87
N VAL A 259 13.10 19.83 0.45
CA VAL A 259 12.71 20.04 -0.95
C VAL A 259 13.94 20.29 -1.82
N SER A 260 14.87 21.12 -1.33
CA SER A 260 16.12 21.43 -2.03
C SER A 260 17.02 20.20 -2.11
N ILE A 261 17.15 19.46 -1.00
CA ILE A 261 17.96 18.24 -0.93
C ILE A 261 17.43 17.19 -1.91
N VAL A 262 16.13 16.89 -1.87
CA VAL A 262 15.48 15.94 -2.79
C VAL A 262 15.70 16.31 -4.26
N THR A 263 15.64 17.61 -4.57
CA THR A 263 15.84 18.12 -5.94
C THR A 263 17.29 17.95 -6.39
N ALA A 264 18.25 18.33 -5.55
CA ALA A 264 19.68 18.21 -5.85
C ALA A 264 20.13 16.75 -6.03
N GLU A 265 19.61 15.86 -5.19
CA GLU A 265 19.90 14.41 -5.21
C GLU A 265 19.09 13.63 -6.28
N GLY A 266 18.16 14.31 -6.97
CA GLY A 266 17.30 13.70 -7.99
C GLY A 266 16.45 12.55 -7.43
N VAL A 267 15.93 12.68 -6.20
CA VAL A 267 15.09 11.66 -5.57
C VAL A 267 13.69 11.68 -6.18
N GLY A 268 13.24 10.53 -6.67
CA GLY A 268 12.00 10.37 -7.43
C GLY A 268 11.00 9.41 -6.79
N ASN A 269 10.14 8.83 -7.64
CA ASN A 269 9.15 7.84 -7.22
C ASN A 269 9.64 6.41 -7.53
N PRO A 270 9.17 5.39 -6.80
CA PRO A 270 8.33 5.47 -5.59
C PRO A 270 9.16 5.86 -4.35
N ALA A 271 8.62 6.73 -3.49
CA ALA A 271 9.23 7.08 -2.22
C ALA A 271 8.20 7.30 -1.10
N VAL A 272 8.67 7.15 0.14
CA VAL A 272 7.92 7.40 1.37
C VAL A 272 8.62 8.52 2.15
N VAL A 273 7.86 9.49 2.62
CA VAL A 273 8.36 10.61 3.42
C VAL A 273 7.97 10.40 4.88
N TYR A 274 8.92 10.51 5.78
CA TYR A 274 8.76 10.43 7.22
C TYR A 274 9.08 11.79 7.82
N ILE A 275 8.20 12.32 8.68
CA ILE A 275 8.35 13.61 9.33
C ILE A 275 8.15 13.41 10.83
N GLY A 276 9.10 13.89 11.64
CA GLY A 276 9.05 13.81 13.09
C GLY A 276 10.36 13.35 13.70
N SER A 277 10.45 13.45 15.03
CA SER A 277 11.68 13.25 15.81
C SER A 277 12.32 11.87 15.65
N VAL A 278 11.52 10.84 15.33
CA VAL A 278 12.02 9.46 15.09
C VAL A 278 13.05 9.36 13.98
N VAL A 279 13.10 10.32 13.05
CA VAL A 279 14.11 10.36 11.98
C VAL A 279 15.53 10.46 12.56
N LEU A 280 15.69 11.09 13.73
CA LEU A 280 16.98 11.27 14.37
C LEU A 280 17.41 10.03 15.18
N ALA A 281 16.48 9.20 15.62
CA ALA A 281 16.70 8.18 16.64
C ALA A 281 17.80 7.16 16.30
N LEU A 282 17.79 6.62 15.08
CA LEU A 282 18.75 5.57 14.69
C LEU A 282 19.68 5.98 13.54
N ARG A 283 19.39 7.09 12.82
CA ARG A 283 20.29 7.63 11.79
C ARG A 283 21.26 8.68 12.31
N GLY A 284 20.93 9.37 13.40
CA GLY A 284 21.70 10.49 13.92
C GLY A 284 22.86 10.12 14.85
N GLY A 285 22.97 8.84 15.24
CA GLY A 285 23.93 8.43 16.29
C GLY A 285 23.77 9.22 17.59
N LEU A 286 22.54 9.69 17.87
CA LEU A 286 22.24 10.51 19.04
C LEU A 286 22.67 9.76 20.31
N ASP A 287 23.35 10.48 21.20
CA ASP A 287 23.57 9.99 22.55
C ASP A 287 22.24 9.94 23.33
N GLU A 288 22.22 9.16 24.41
CA GLU A 288 21.02 9.00 25.24
C GLU A 288 20.51 10.32 25.82
N GLU A 289 21.40 11.29 26.01
CA GLU A 289 21.10 12.60 26.58
C GLU A 289 20.27 13.47 25.63
N LEU A 290 20.66 13.55 24.35
CA LEU A 290 19.89 14.27 23.35
C LEU A 290 18.54 13.59 23.03
N LEU A 291 18.49 12.25 23.10
CA LEU A 291 17.23 11.51 23.01
C LEU A 291 16.30 11.81 24.19
N ALA A 292 16.84 11.90 25.41
CA ALA A 292 16.08 12.27 26.59
C ALA A 292 15.58 13.72 26.52
N GLN A 293 16.40 14.65 26.02
CA GLN A 293 16.00 16.04 25.83
C GLN A 293 14.83 16.15 24.83
N LEU A 294 14.94 15.51 23.66
CA LEU A 294 13.87 15.50 22.67
C LEU A 294 12.57 14.85 23.20
N ALA A 295 12.70 13.86 24.09
CA ALA A 295 11.56 13.23 24.74
C ALA A 295 10.87 14.19 25.73
N ASN A 296 11.65 14.90 26.55
CA ASN A 296 11.13 15.89 27.49
C ASN A 296 10.47 17.06 26.76
N ASP A 297 11.11 17.62 25.74
CA ASP A 297 10.55 18.72 24.93
C ASP A 297 9.21 18.30 24.28
N ALA A 298 9.11 17.03 23.86
CA ALA A 298 7.88 16.50 23.30
C ALA A 298 6.77 16.35 24.35
N ASP A 299 7.11 16.00 25.59
CA ASP A 299 6.16 15.89 26.70
C ASP A 299 5.70 17.29 27.18
N GLU A 300 6.61 18.27 27.32
CA GLU A 300 6.26 19.67 27.64
C GLU A 300 5.36 20.30 26.56
N GLY A 301 5.62 20.01 25.28
CA GLY A 301 4.79 20.46 24.17
C GLY A 301 3.38 19.87 24.17
N ILE A 302 3.15 18.71 24.79
CA ILE A 302 1.80 18.15 25.01
C ILE A 302 1.08 18.94 26.09
N GLU A 303 1.72 19.21 27.23
CA GLU A 303 1.10 19.94 28.35
C GLU A 303 0.65 21.34 27.91
N VAL A 304 1.50 22.08 27.19
CA VAL A 304 1.15 23.39 26.62
C VAL A 304 0.02 23.28 25.58
N GLY A 305 0.01 22.22 24.78
CA GLY A 305 -1.03 21.95 23.78
C GLY A 305 -2.38 21.54 24.39
N GLU A 306 -2.39 20.87 25.54
CA GLU A 306 -3.58 20.56 26.32
C GLU A 306 -4.15 21.80 27.00
N GLU A 307 -3.31 22.64 27.60
CA GLU A 307 -3.72 23.93 28.17
C GLU A 307 -4.36 24.84 27.11
N GLN A 308 -3.76 24.93 25.92
CA GLN A 308 -4.31 25.72 24.81
C GLN A 308 -5.62 25.11 24.27
N ARG A 309 -5.76 23.78 24.24
CA ARG A 309 -7.03 23.11 23.88
C ARG A 309 -8.12 23.35 24.90
N GLN A 310 -7.81 23.28 26.19
CA GLN A 310 -8.76 23.54 27.27
C GLN A 310 -9.21 25.01 27.26
N GLN A 311 -8.30 25.96 27.02
CA GLN A 311 -8.64 27.37 26.84
C GLN A 311 -9.50 27.63 25.60
N HIS A 312 -9.29 26.88 24.51
CA HIS A 312 -10.10 26.99 23.30
C HIS A 312 -11.50 26.38 23.48
N SER A 313 -11.61 25.20 24.12
CA SER A 313 -12.89 24.58 24.47
C SER A 313 -13.68 25.41 25.48
N ALA A 314 -13.02 26.08 26.43
CA ALA A 314 -13.66 27.01 27.35
C ALA A 314 -14.25 28.24 26.63
N LYS A 315 -13.53 28.80 25.64
CA LYS A 315 -14.02 29.92 24.83
C LYS A 315 -15.20 29.55 23.94
N VAL A 316 -15.21 28.35 23.38
CA VAL A 316 -16.31 27.85 22.53
C VAL A 316 -17.56 27.51 23.36
N ALA A 317 -17.42 27.16 24.64
CA ALA A 317 -18.56 26.92 25.54
C ALA A 317 -19.22 28.21 26.07
N THR A 318 -18.57 29.37 25.91
CA THR A 318 -19.05 30.70 26.36
C THR A 318 -19.61 31.59 25.23
N HIS A 319 -19.82 31.05 24.03
CA HIS A 319 -20.45 31.77 22.91
C HIS A 319 -21.63 30.98 22.31
#